data_AF-A0A2E6D7L1-F1
#
_entry.id   AF-A0A2E6D7L1-F1
#
_cell.length_a   1.000
_cell.length_b   1.000
_cell.length_c   1.000
_cell.angle_alpha   90.00
_cell.angle_beta   90.00
_cell.angle_gamma   90.00
#
_symmetry.space_group_name_H-M   'P 1'
#
loop_
_entity.id
_entity.type
_entity.pdbx_description
1 polymer ?
#
loop_
_entity_poly.entity_id
_entity_poly.type
_entity_poly.pdbx_seq_one_letter_code
_entity_poly.pdbx_strand_id
1 'polypeptide(L)'
;MLILGRTILAAAVLCGLCGVAQALTPLTSASVPDAAVSLPVLLDDDGRGSDYKFSRLDNICGHREAASITKPAKVDYEALLALTDEVRRIKKQRIKKDSAEGLKLMTAARRKVLEACNKAQGANNYCSVWKKISRRDGKAVADITAQVKAKMGGK
;
A
#
# COMPACT_ATOMS: atom_id res chain seq x y z
N MET A 1 0.68 -64.78 -12.99
CA MET A 1 1.85 -64.08 -12.42
C MET A 1 1.33 -63.20 -11.28
N LEU A 2 1.32 -63.75 -10.07
CA LEU A 2 2.28 -63.50 -8.98
C LEU A 2 2.07 -62.08 -8.38
N ILE A 3 1.32 -61.94 -7.28
CA ILE A 3 1.76 -62.05 -5.85
C ILE A 3 2.47 -60.74 -5.44
N LEU A 4 2.33 -60.12 -4.27
CA LEU A 4 1.61 -60.29 -3.01
C LEU A 4 2.36 -59.38 -2.02
N GLY A 5 1.65 -58.74 -1.09
CA GLY A 5 2.21 -58.40 0.23
C GLY A 5 3.05 -57.11 0.30
N ARG A 6 3.17 -56.44 1.45
CA ARG A 6 2.83 -56.84 2.82
C ARG A 6 2.85 -55.59 3.71
N THR A 7 1.83 -55.49 4.55
CA THR A 7 1.82 -54.89 5.88
C THR A 7 2.99 -55.37 6.76
N ILE A 8 3.43 -54.55 7.74
CA ILE A 8 3.96 -54.83 9.11
C ILE A 8 4.50 -53.47 9.65
N LEU A 9 4.00 -52.80 10.69
CA LEU A 9 3.71 -53.08 12.11
C LEU A 9 4.92 -52.88 13.08
N ALA A 10 4.73 -51.95 14.04
CA ALA A 10 5.28 -51.85 15.42
C ALA A 10 6.81 -51.57 15.59
N ALA A 11 7.37 -51.05 16.69
CA ALA A 11 6.90 -50.83 18.06
C ALA A 11 7.77 -49.79 18.82
N ALA A 12 7.15 -49.18 19.84
CA ALA A 12 7.64 -48.66 21.13
C ALA A 12 9.14 -48.58 21.48
N VAL A 13 9.52 -47.46 22.13
CA VAL A 13 10.43 -47.47 23.31
C VAL A 13 9.91 -46.50 24.38
N LEU A 14 9.69 -47.07 25.57
CA LEU A 14 9.36 -46.42 26.83
C LEU A 14 10.59 -45.81 27.53
N CYS A 15 10.29 -44.96 28.53
CA CYS A 15 10.96 -44.86 29.83
C CYS A 15 11.86 -43.63 30.04
N GLY A 16 11.53 -42.83 31.06
CA GLY A 16 12.34 -41.69 31.46
C GLY A 16 11.79 -40.81 32.58
N LEU A 17 11.42 -41.41 33.72
CA LEU A 17 11.56 -40.93 35.11
C LEU A 17 10.92 -39.60 35.59
N CYS A 18 10.14 -39.77 36.66
CA CYS A 18 9.66 -38.77 37.62
C CYS A 18 10.78 -37.97 38.33
N GLY A 19 10.56 -36.66 38.48
CA GLY A 19 10.28 -36.02 39.78
C GLY A 19 11.42 -35.75 40.76
N VAL A 20 11.84 -34.48 40.85
CA VAL A 20 12.32 -33.73 42.06
C VAL A 20 12.37 -32.23 41.66
N ALA A 21 11.49 -31.34 42.15
CA ALA A 21 11.44 -30.63 43.44
C ALA A 21 12.03 -29.19 43.37
N GLN A 22 11.26 -28.21 43.93
CA GLN A 22 11.64 -26.84 44.37
C GLN A 22 11.75 -25.75 43.26
N ALA A 23 11.34 -24.49 43.43
CA ALA A 23 10.86 -23.71 44.58
C ALA A 23 9.91 -22.59 44.10
N LEU A 24 8.93 -22.21 44.93
CA LEU A 24 8.09 -21.03 44.77
C LEU A 24 8.94 -19.76 44.98
N THR A 25 9.03 -18.91 43.97
CA THR A 25 9.48 -17.51 44.12
C THR A 25 8.25 -16.60 44.09
N PRO A 26 8.18 -15.58 44.96
CA PRO A 26 7.08 -14.64 44.98
C PRO A 26 7.09 -13.76 43.73
N LEU A 27 5.95 -13.70 43.03
CA LEU A 27 5.68 -12.75 41.97
C LEU A 27 5.66 -11.34 42.56
N THR A 28 6.81 -10.66 42.52
CA THR A 28 6.87 -9.21 42.67
C THR A 28 6.01 -8.60 41.57
N SER A 29 4.87 -8.05 41.97
CA SER A 29 3.97 -7.29 41.12
C SER A 29 4.69 -6.00 40.72
N ALA A 30 5.34 -6.02 39.56
CA ALA A 30 5.85 -4.81 38.92
C ALA A 30 4.65 -4.09 38.30
N SER A 31 4.22 -3.01 38.94
CA SER A 31 3.30 -2.03 38.36
C SER A 31 3.94 -1.45 37.10
N VAL A 32 3.51 -1.92 35.93
CA VAL A 32 3.82 -1.25 34.66
C VAL A 32 3.16 0.12 34.69
N PRO A 33 3.90 1.23 34.51
CA PRO A 33 3.26 2.50 34.27
C PRO A 33 2.48 2.38 32.95
N ASP A 34 1.21 2.76 33.03
CA ASP A 34 0.31 2.94 31.90
C ASP A 34 0.91 4.03 31.00
N ALA A 35 1.84 3.61 30.14
CA ALA A 35 2.33 4.44 29.06
C ALA A 35 1.16 4.51 28.07
N ALA A 36 0.32 5.54 28.25
CA ALA A 36 -0.66 5.96 27.29
C ALA A 36 0.01 6.01 25.91
N VAL A 37 -0.21 4.96 25.12
CA VAL A 37 0.22 4.88 23.73
C VAL A 37 -0.59 5.94 23.01
N SER A 38 -0.02 7.14 22.95
CA SER A 38 -0.46 8.18 22.05
C SER A 38 -0.23 7.62 20.66
N LEU A 39 -1.27 7.00 20.08
CA LEU A 39 -1.30 6.67 18.67
C LEU A 39 -0.88 7.95 17.95
N PRO A 40 0.25 7.96 17.20
CA PRO A 40 0.59 9.14 16.44
C PRO A 40 -0.56 9.36 15.49
N VAL A 41 -1.37 10.39 15.77
CA VAL A 41 -2.26 10.98 14.80
C VAL A 41 -1.38 11.14 13.57
N LEU A 42 -1.76 10.51 12.46
CA LEU A 42 -1.14 10.72 11.15
C LEU A 42 -1.30 12.21 10.85
N LEU A 43 -0.40 13.02 11.41
CA LEU A 43 -0.34 14.44 11.14
C LEU A 43 -0.05 14.52 9.65
N ASP A 44 -1.04 15.00 8.90
CA ASP A 44 -0.90 15.32 7.48
C ASP A 44 0.33 16.22 7.35
N ASP A 45 1.42 15.62 6.90
CA ASP A 45 2.68 16.31 6.63
C ASP A 45 2.46 17.20 5.41
N ASP A 46 2.47 18.51 5.63
CA ASP A 46 2.23 19.51 4.60
C ASP A 46 3.48 19.77 3.72
N GLY A 47 4.51 18.93 3.87
CA GLY A 47 5.80 19.06 3.19
C GLY A 47 6.71 20.13 3.81
N ARG A 48 6.51 20.50 5.08
CA ARG A 48 7.36 21.49 5.77
C ARG A 48 8.83 21.06 5.75
N GLY A 49 9.72 22.01 5.47
CA GLY A 49 11.14 21.72 5.28
C GLY A 49 11.52 21.28 3.86
N SER A 50 10.58 21.28 2.91
CA SER A 50 10.86 21.14 1.47
C SER A 50 10.38 22.35 0.67
N ASP A 51 10.82 22.43 -0.58
CA ASP A 51 10.36 23.42 -1.57
C ASP A 51 8.88 23.25 -1.96
N TYR A 52 8.24 22.16 -1.53
CA TYR A 52 6.91 21.77 -1.93
C TYR A 52 5.90 21.82 -0.78
N LYS A 53 4.64 22.00 -1.15
CA LYS A 53 3.47 21.86 -0.29
C LYS A 53 2.57 20.78 -0.87
N PHE A 54 2.26 19.75 -0.08
CA PHE A 54 1.46 18.59 -0.47
C PHE A 54 0.81 17.95 0.77
N SER A 55 -0.15 17.04 0.59
CA SER A 55 -0.55 16.06 1.62
C SER A 55 -0.04 14.69 1.20
N ARG A 56 0.41 13.86 2.14
CA ARG A 56 0.84 12.48 1.86
C ARG A 56 -0.26 11.64 1.19
N LEU A 57 -1.53 11.96 1.42
CA LEU A 57 -2.68 11.27 0.82
C LEU A 57 -2.85 11.56 -0.69
N ASP A 58 -2.22 12.63 -1.16
CA ASP A 58 -2.19 12.99 -2.57
C ASP A 58 -1.08 12.28 -3.33
N ASN A 59 -0.16 11.57 -2.67
CA ASN A 59 0.86 10.78 -3.37
C ASN A 59 0.23 9.57 -4.06
N ILE A 60 0.60 9.35 -5.33
CA ILE A 60 0.19 8.18 -6.11
C ILE A 60 1.32 7.16 -6.14
N CYS A 61 2.54 7.58 -6.50
CA CYS A 61 3.73 6.73 -6.55
C CYS A 61 5.04 7.52 -6.32
N GLY A 62 6.11 6.79 -6.04
CA GLY A 62 7.44 7.34 -5.72
C GLY A 62 7.58 7.83 -4.28
N HIS A 63 8.58 8.69 -4.03
CA HIS A 63 8.89 9.20 -2.69
C HIS A 63 7.74 10.02 -2.08
N ARG A 64 7.60 9.99 -0.75
CA ARG A 64 6.53 10.67 0.01
C ARG A 64 7.06 11.64 1.06
N GLU A 65 8.29 11.45 1.48
CA GLU A 65 8.95 12.20 2.54
C GLU A 65 9.47 13.51 1.97
N ALA A 66 9.18 14.63 2.65
CA ALA A 66 9.53 15.99 2.20
C ALA A 66 11.00 16.13 1.77
N ALA A 67 11.93 15.55 2.53
CA ALA A 67 13.37 15.58 2.24
C ALA A 67 13.77 14.87 0.93
N SER A 68 12.94 13.94 0.44
CA SER A 68 13.20 13.13 -0.75
C SER A 68 12.50 13.68 -2.01
N ILE A 69 11.74 14.78 -1.89
CA ILE A 69 10.99 15.36 -3.02
C ILE A 69 11.85 16.40 -3.75
N THR A 70 12.51 15.97 -4.82
CA THR A 70 13.40 16.83 -5.63
C THR A 70 12.75 17.27 -6.95
N LYS A 71 12.14 16.33 -7.68
CA LYS A 71 11.51 16.56 -9.00
C LYS A 71 10.17 15.81 -9.11
N PRO A 72 9.11 16.27 -8.43
CA PRO A 72 7.80 15.68 -8.51
C PRO A 72 7.06 16.07 -9.79
N ALA A 73 6.07 15.26 -10.16
CA ALA A 73 5.06 15.59 -11.16
C ALA A 73 3.66 15.52 -10.56
N LYS A 74 2.71 16.21 -11.19
CA LYS A 74 1.27 16.12 -10.85
C LYS A 74 0.47 15.50 -11.98
N VAL A 75 -0.68 14.93 -11.64
CA VAL A 75 -1.67 14.41 -12.60
C VAL A 75 -3.09 14.72 -12.16
N ASP A 76 -4.00 14.86 -13.13
CA ASP A 76 -5.43 14.82 -12.88
C ASP A 76 -5.89 13.36 -12.70
N TYR A 77 -5.82 12.91 -11.44
CA TYR A 77 -6.11 11.52 -11.09
C TYR A 77 -7.56 11.12 -11.35
N GLU A 78 -8.52 12.02 -11.13
CA GLU A 78 -9.94 11.73 -11.35
C GLU A 78 -10.26 11.64 -12.85
N ALA A 79 -9.66 12.50 -13.68
CA ALA A 79 -9.76 12.37 -15.13
C ALA A 79 -9.17 11.05 -15.63
N LEU A 80 -8.02 10.62 -15.10
CA LEU A 80 -7.41 9.34 -15.46
C LEU A 80 -8.29 8.15 -15.04
N LEU A 81 -8.84 8.17 -13.82
CA LEU A 81 -9.77 7.13 -13.37
C LEU A 81 -11.01 7.06 -14.27
N ALA A 82 -11.59 8.20 -14.65
CA ALA A 82 -12.78 8.27 -15.50
C ALA A 82 -12.58 7.64 -16.89
N LEU A 83 -11.33 7.55 -17.38
CA LEU A 83 -10.98 6.92 -18.65
C LEU A 83 -10.88 5.39 -18.57
N THR A 84 -10.81 4.80 -17.38
CA THR A 84 -10.70 3.33 -17.23
C THR A 84 -12.01 2.64 -17.59
N ASP A 85 -11.92 1.48 -18.24
CA ASP A 85 -13.12 0.68 -18.59
C ASP A 85 -13.90 0.23 -17.35
N GLU A 86 -13.21 0.04 -16.23
CA GLU A 86 -13.80 -0.27 -14.93
C GLU A 86 -14.74 0.85 -14.46
N VAL A 87 -14.27 2.09 -14.44
CA VAL A 87 -15.09 3.24 -14.01
C VAL A 87 -16.20 3.52 -15.03
N ARG A 88 -15.94 3.31 -16.32
CA ARG A 88 -16.97 3.37 -17.36
C ARG A 88 -18.05 2.31 -17.14
N ARG A 89 -17.67 1.08 -16.77
CA ARG A 89 -18.61 0.00 -16.43
C ARG A 89 -19.44 0.34 -15.19
N ILE A 90 -18.82 0.84 -14.12
CA ILE A 90 -19.53 1.30 -12.92
C ILE A 90 -20.61 2.31 -13.30
N LYS A 91 -20.26 3.32 -14.11
CA LYS A 91 -21.20 4.36 -14.55
C LYS A 91 -22.31 3.78 -15.45
N LYS A 92 -21.94 2.95 -16.44
CA LYS A 92 -22.88 2.36 -17.41
C LYS A 92 -23.90 1.44 -16.73
N GLN A 93 -23.45 0.61 -15.80
CA GLN A 93 -24.27 -0.39 -15.12
C GLN A 93 -24.87 0.14 -13.79
N ARG A 94 -24.64 1.41 -13.46
CA ARG A 94 -25.08 2.06 -12.20
C ARG A 94 -24.70 1.24 -10.96
N ILE A 95 -23.54 0.59 -10.98
CA ILE A 95 -23.02 -0.18 -9.85
C ILE A 95 -22.69 0.80 -8.73
N LYS A 96 -23.15 0.53 -7.50
CA LYS A 96 -22.78 1.34 -6.35
C LYS A 96 -21.29 1.16 -6.03
N LYS A 97 -20.56 2.26 -5.85
CA LYS A 97 -19.10 2.24 -5.64
C LYS A 97 -18.67 1.48 -4.37
N ASP A 98 -19.53 1.45 -3.36
CA ASP A 98 -19.36 0.80 -2.06
C ASP A 98 -19.85 -0.66 -2.03
N SER A 99 -20.49 -1.15 -3.09
CA SER A 99 -20.80 -2.57 -3.25
C SER A 99 -19.53 -3.39 -3.48
N ALA A 100 -19.57 -4.70 -3.21
CA ALA A 100 -18.43 -5.59 -3.45
C ALA A 100 -17.92 -5.52 -4.92
N GLU A 101 -18.83 -5.50 -5.90
CA GLU A 101 -18.45 -5.35 -7.31
C GLU A 101 -17.87 -3.95 -7.59
N GLY A 102 -18.46 -2.90 -7.03
CA GLY A 102 -17.96 -1.53 -7.15
C GLY A 102 -16.55 -1.36 -6.61
N LEU A 103 -16.27 -1.91 -5.42
CA LEU A 103 -14.94 -1.91 -4.80
C LEU A 103 -13.93 -2.69 -5.64
N LYS A 104 -14.32 -3.84 -6.19
CA LYS A 104 -13.47 -4.65 -7.09
C LYS A 104 -13.09 -3.85 -8.34
N LEU A 105 -14.06 -3.22 -9.00
CA LEU A 105 -13.83 -2.42 -10.20
C LEU A 105 -12.99 -1.17 -9.90
N MET A 106 -13.29 -0.44 -8.82
CA MET A 106 -12.49 0.72 -8.41
C MET A 106 -11.05 0.34 -8.07
N THR A 107 -10.82 -0.79 -7.41
CA THR A 107 -9.47 -1.28 -7.11
C THR A 107 -8.69 -1.58 -8.39
N ALA A 108 -9.33 -2.26 -9.35
CA ALA A 108 -8.73 -2.52 -10.66
C ALA A 108 -8.43 -1.23 -11.44
N ALA A 109 -9.35 -0.25 -11.42
CA ALA A 109 -9.14 1.07 -12.03
C ALA A 109 -7.93 1.79 -11.43
N ARG A 110 -7.85 1.86 -10.09
CA ARG A 110 -6.75 2.51 -9.37
C ARG A 110 -5.41 1.83 -9.67
N ARG A 111 -5.40 0.50 -9.76
CA ARG A 111 -4.20 -0.27 -10.14
C ARG A 111 -3.72 0.09 -11.54
N LYS A 112 -4.62 0.15 -12.53
CA LYS A 112 -4.25 0.56 -13.91
C LYS A 112 -3.63 1.96 -13.96
N VAL A 113 -4.24 2.93 -13.26
CA VAL A 113 -3.70 4.29 -13.19
C VAL A 113 -2.33 4.30 -12.50
N LEU A 114 -2.18 3.57 -11.39
CA LEU A 114 -0.91 3.45 -10.66
C LEU A 114 0.20 2.89 -11.55
N GLU A 115 -0.06 1.80 -12.28
CA GLU A 115 0.89 1.20 -13.21
C GLU A 115 1.31 2.18 -14.32
N ALA A 116 0.35 2.92 -14.89
CA ALA A 116 0.63 3.94 -15.89
C ALA A 116 1.45 5.13 -15.32
N CYS A 117 1.15 5.56 -14.09
CA CYS A 117 1.92 6.58 -13.39
C CYS A 117 3.37 6.12 -13.16
N ASN A 118 3.60 4.88 -12.70
CA ASN A 118 4.95 4.33 -12.52
C ASN A 118 5.73 4.31 -13.85
N LYS A 119 5.08 3.88 -14.95
CA LYS A 119 5.70 3.90 -16.29
C LYS A 119 6.09 5.31 -16.74
N ALA A 120 5.21 6.30 -16.54
CA ALA A 120 5.48 7.69 -16.90
C ALA A 120 6.55 8.32 -15.98
N GLN A 121 6.54 7.98 -14.70
CA GLN A 121 7.54 8.41 -13.71
C GLN A 121 8.94 7.95 -14.14
N GLY A 122 9.12 6.66 -14.42
CA GLY A 122 10.40 6.09 -14.84
C GLY A 122 10.89 6.64 -16.17
N ALA A 123 10.00 6.77 -17.17
CA ALA A 123 10.38 7.24 -18.50
C ALA A 123 10.88 8.70 -18.54
N ASN A 124 10.47 9.54 -17.58
CA ASN A 124 10.78 10.97 -17.56
C ASN A 124 11.66 11.40 -16.38
N ASN A 125 12.15 10.43 -15.60
CA ASN A 125 12.99 10.66 -14.42
C ASN A 125 12.32 11.62 -13.41
N TYR A 126 11.07 11.35 -13.04
CA TYR A 126 10.41 12.02 -11.91
C TYR A 126 10.64 11.22 -10.62
N CYS A 127 10.81 11.91 -9.49
CA CYS A 127 11.03 11.23 -8.21
C CYS A 127 9.71 10.72 -7.59
N SER A 128 8.58 11.32 -7.95
CA SER A 128 7.25 11.01 -7.43
C SER A 128 6.14 11.61 -8.30
N VAL A 129 4.93 11.06 -8.19
CA VAL A 129 3.73 11.53 -8.89
C VAL A 129 2.59 11.75 -7.90
N TRP A 130 1.90 12.89 -8.01
CA TRP A 130 0.92 13.36 -7.04
C TRP A 130 -0.41 13.75 -7.70
N LYS A 131 -1.52 13.60 -6.98
CA LYS A 131 -2.82 14.20 -7.33
C LYS A 131 -2.76 15.72 -7.18
N LYS A 132 -2.12 16.17 -6.10
CA LYS A 132 -1.96 17.58 -5.76
C LYS A 132 -0.62 17.81 -5.08
N ILE A 133 0.15 18.73 -5.65
CA ILE A 133 1.41 19.23 -5.11
C ILE A 133 1.67 20.60 -5.74
N SER A 134 2.28 21.50 -4.98
CA SER A 134 2.61 22.85 -5.44
C SER A 134 3.98 23.24 -4.92
N ARG A 135 4.73 24.05 -5.67
CA ARG A 135 5.96 24.65 -5.16
C ARG A 135 5.62 25.87 -4.31
N ARG A 136 6.37 26.07 -3.23
CA ARG A 136 6.23 27.24 -2.35
C ARG A 136 6.67 28.54 -3.03
N ASP A 137 7.57 28.45 -3.99
CA ASP A 137 8.04 29.57 -4.82
C ASP A 137 7.04 29.98 -5.93
N GLY A 138 5.88 29.32 -6.02
CA GLY A 138 4.85 29.62 -7.01
C GLY A 138 5.10 29.08 -8.41
N LYS A 139 6.26 28.46 -8.69
CA LYS A 139 6.53 27.85 -10.00
C LYS A 139 5.62 26.64 -10.25
N ALA A 140 5.27 26.43 -11.50
CA ALA A 140 4.45 25.30 -11.91
C ALA A 140 5.18 23.97 -11.68
N VAL A 141 4.47 22.99 -11.11
CA VAL A 141 4.89 21.59 -11.11
C VAL A 141 4.45 20.96 -12.43
N ALA A 142 5.34 20.17 -13.05
CA ALA A 142 5.08 19.51 -14.32
C ALA A 142 3.80 18.65 -14.25
N ASP A 143 2.91 18.86 -15.20
CA ASP A 143 1.69 18.05 -15.36
C ASP A 143 1.94 16.96 -16.40
N ILE A 144 1.82 15.70 -15.98
CA ILE A 144 2.09 14.53 -16.84
C ILE A 144 0.82 13.77 -17.19
N THR A 145 -0.37 14.34 -16.99
CA THR A 145 -1.66 13.68 -17.22
C THR A 145 -1.76 13.09 -18.63
N ALA A 146 -1.36 13.85 -19.66
CA ALA A 146 -1.37 13.38 -21.05
C ALA A 146 -0.42 12.20 -21.28
N GLN A 147 0.75 12.20 -20.62
CA GLN A 147 1.73 11.12 -20.73
C GLN A 147 1.21 9.84 -20.05
N VAL A 148 0.61 9.96 -18.88
CA VAL A 148 -0.01 8.84 -18.18
C VAL A 148 -1.17 8.27 -18.99
N LYS A 149 -2.02 9.14 -19.57
CA LYS A 149 -3.10 8.73 -20.47
C LYS A 149 -2.58 7.89 -21.65
N ALA A 150 -1.47 8.31 -22.28
CA ALA A 150 -0.85 7.55 -23.35
C ALA A 150 -0.38 6.15 -22.89
N LYS A 151 0.14 6.04 -21.66
CA LYS A 151 0.56 4.75 -21.07
C LYS A 151 -0.59 3.83 -20.66
N MET A 152 -1.82 4.36 -20.53
CA MET A 152 -3.02 3.56 -20.26
C MET A 152 -3.63 2.94 -21.53
N GLY A 153 -3.47 3.59 -22.68
CA GLY A 153 -4.02 3.15 -23.98
C GLY A 153 -3.07 2.31 -24.83
N GLY A 154 -1.82 2.12 -24.40
CA GLY A 154 -0.82 1.33 -25.12
C GLY A 154 -1.07 -0.17 -24.98
N LYS A 155 -1.66 -0.76 -26.02
CA LYS A 155 -1.45 -2.17 -26.37
C LYS A 155 -0.11 -2.33 -27.06
#